data_AF-A0A928URG3-F1
#
_entry.id   AF-A0A928URG3-F1
#
_cell.length_a   1.000
_cell.length_b   1.000
_cell.length_c   1.000
_cell.angle_alpha   90.00
_cell.angle_beta   90.00
_cell.angle_gamma   90.00
#
_symmetry.space_group_name_H-M   'P 1'
#
loop_
_entity.id
_entity.type
_entity.pdbx_description
1 polymer ?
#
loop_
_entity_poly.entity_id
_entity_poly.type
_entity_poly.pdbx_seq_one_letter_code
_entity_poly.pdbx_strand_id
1 'polypeptide(L)' 'MNLYPAIDLKDGQCVRLQQGDRQRATIFNDDPTAQAKIFEAQGFSHLHIVDLDGAFAGRP' A
#
# COMPACT_ATOMS: atom_id res chain seq x y z
N MET A 1 -10.78 17.10 9.56
CA MET A 1 -10.73 15.66 9.22
C MET A 1 -9.63 15.51 8.19
N ASN A 2 -8.63 14.64 8.45
CA ASN A 2 -7.52 14.40 7.52
C ASN A 2 -7.73 13.02 6.88
N LEU A 3 -7.55 12.93 5.56
CA LEU A 3 -7.65 11.68 4.81
C LEU A 3 -6.24 11.27 4.36
N TYR A 4 -5.87 10.03 4.64
CA TYR A 4 -4.58 9.46 4.27
C TYR A 4 -4.81 8.29 3.31
N PRO A 5 -4.46 8.42 2.02
CA PRO A 5 -4.46 7.30 1.10
C PRO A 5 -3.50 6.22 1.60
N ALA A 6 -3.94 4.96 1.54
CA ALA A 6 -3.14 3.83 1.97
C ALA A 6 -2.57 3.07 0.77
N ILE A 7 -1.30 2.68 0.86
CA ILE A 7 -0.65 1.73 -0.05
C ILE A 7 -0.08 0.60 0.82
N ASP A 8 -0.62 -0.60 0.64
CA ASP A 8 -0.04 -1.80 1.23
C ASP A 8 0.98 -2.37 0.22
N LEU A 9 2.21 -2.60 0.68
CA LEU A 9 3.31 -3.12 -0.11
C LEU A 9 3.54 -4.59 0.21
N LYS A 10 3.58 -5.42 -0.84
CA LYS A 10 3.95 -6.83 -0.74
C LYS A 10 4.68 -7.24 -2.02
N ASP A 11 5.82 -7.90 -1.87
CA ASP A 11 6.71 -8.33 -2.97
C ASP A 11 7.03 -7.17 -3.95
N GLY A 12 7.18 -5.96 -3.44
CA GLY A 12 7.45 -4.75 -4.23
C GLY A 12 6.24 -4.15 -4.98
N GLN A 13 5.03 -4.70 -4.79
CA GLN A 13 3.81 -4.27 -5.48
C GLN A 13 2.79 -3.62 -4.53
N CYS A 14 1.91 -2.77 -5.07
CA CYS A 14 0.76 -2.26 -4.34
C CYS A 14 -0.38 -3.28 -4.34
N VAL A 15 -0.71 -3.78 -3.16
CA VAL A 15 -1.75 -4.78 -2.99
C VAL A 15 -2.87 -4.27 -2.08
N ARG A 16 -3.99 -4.99 -2.06
CA ARG A 16 -4.96 -4.95 -0.97
C ARG A 16 -5.26 -6.38 -0.56
N LEU A 17 -5.19 -6.65 0.74
CA LEU A 17 -5.64 -7.93 1.28
C LEU A 17 -7.15 -7.92 1.48
N GLN A 18 -7.83 -8.94 0.98
CA GLN A 18 -9.24 -9.13 1.31
C GLN A 18 -9.36 -9.64 2.74
N GLN A 19 -9.93 -8.82 3.65
CA GLN A 19 -10.08 -9.15 5.08
C GLN A 19 -8.76 -9.56 5.77
N GLY A 20 -7.61 -9.04 5.31
CA GLY A 20 -6.30 -9.39 5.86
C GLY A 20 -5.75 -10.76 5.43
N ASP A 21 -6.44 -11.48 4.54
CA ASP A 21 -5.98 -12.77 4.03
C ASP A 21 -4.85 -12.59 3.00
N ARG A 22 -3.68 -13.13 3.34
CA ARG A 22 -2.44 -13.06 2.54
C ARG A 22 -2.54 -13.76 1.19
N GLN A 23 -3.38 -14.78 1.08
CA GLN A 23 -3.56 -15.53 -0.17
C GLN A 23 -4.56 -14.83 -1.10
N ARG A 24 -5.31 -13.87 -0.59
CA ARG A 24 -6.32 -13.11 -1.32
C ARG A 24 -5.88 -11.66 -1.46
N ALA A 25 -4.72 -11.49 -2.09
CA ALA A 25 -4.19 -10.19 -2.46
C ALA A 25 -4.66 -9.83 -3.88
N THR A 26 -5.23 -8.63 -4.03
CA THR A 26 -5.44 -8.02 -5.34
C THR A 26 -4.32 -7.04 -5.61
N ILE A 27 -3.61 -7.20 -6.72
CA ILE A 27 -2.62 -6.22 -7.20
C ILE A 27 -3.40 -5.04 -7.79
N PHE A 28 -3.21 -3.85 -7.24
CA PHE A 28 -3.81 -2.62 -7.74
C PHE A 28 -2.87 -1.89 -8.69
N ASN A 29 -1.56 -1.95 -8.39
CA ASN A 29 -0.52 -1.31 -9.16
C ASN A 29 0.80 -2.06 -8.89
N ASP A 30 1.59 -2.30 -9.91
CA ASP A 30 2.91 -2.93 -9.79
C ASP A 30 4.04 -1.92 -9.55
N ASP A 31 3.78 -0.62 -9.70
CA ASP A 31 4.71 0.47 -9.39
C ASP A 31 4.21 1.33 -8.21
N PRO A 32 4.77 1.12 -7.00
CA PRO A 32 4.46 1.94 -5.82
C PRO A 32 4.73 3.43 -5.98
N THR A 33 5.75 3.79 -6.76
CA THR A 33 6.09 5.20 -6.99
C THR A 33 5.05 5.85 -7.90
N ALA A 34 4.58 5.13 -8.93
CA ALA A 34 3.49 5.60 -9.76
C ALA A 34 2.19 5.76 -8.94
N GLN A 35 1.88 4.80 -8.07
CA GLN A 35 0.71 4.89 -7.19
C GLN A 35 0.78 6.09 -6.23
N ALA A 36 1.95 6.36 -5.65
CA ALA A 36 2.17 7.52 -4.80
C ALA A 36 1.95 8.84 -5.56
N LYS A 37 2.48 8.95 -6.79
CA LYS A 37 2.30 10.13 -7.66
C LYS A 37 0.84 10.37 -8.03
N ILE A 38 0.03 9.33 -8.20
CA ILE A 38 -1.41 9.48 -8.45
C ILE A 38 -2.09 10.16 -7.25
N PHE A 39 -1.75 9.77 -6.02
CA PHE A 39 -2.31 10.41 -4.83
C PHE A 39 -1.79 11.83 -4.63
N GLU A 40 -0.50 12.07 -4.88
CA GLU A 40 0.06 13.43 -4.88
C GLU A 40 -0.69 14.34 -5.87
N ALA A 41 -0.92 13.86 -7.10
CA ALA A 41 -1.66 14.60 -8.13
C ALA A 41 -3.13 14.86 -7.76
N GLN A 42 -3.70 14.07 -6.85
CA GLN A 42 -5.05 14.28 -6.29
C GLN A 42 -5.07 15.29 -5.12
N GLY A 43 -3.90 15.81 -4.72
CA GLY A 43 -3.77 16.82 -3.67
C GLY A 43 -3.48 16.27 -2.27
N PHE A 44 -3.13 14.98 -2.15
CA PHE A 44 -2.72 14.41 -0.87
C PHE A 44 -1.25 14.71 -0.58
N SER A 45 -0.97 15.23 0.62
CA SER A 45 0.39 15.55 1.08
C SER A 45 1.04 14.46 1.93
N HIS A 46 0.28 13.42 2.30
CA HIS A 46 0.72 12.34 3.17
C HIS A 46 0.18 11.02 2.65
N LEU A 47 0.96 9.95 2.80
CA LEU A 47 0.57 8.58 2.49
C LEU A 47 0.70 7.70 3.74
N HIS A 48 -0.23 6.77 3.90
CA HIS A 48 -0.10 5.68 4.85
C HIS A 48 0.48 4.47 4.12
N ILE A 49 1.72 4.11 4.42
CA ILE A 49 2.41 2.98 3.80
C ILE A 49 2.49 1.83 4.81
N VAL A 50 2.11 0.63 4.39
CA VAL A 50 2.25 -0.60 5.17
C VAL A 50 3.16 -1.56 4.43
N ASP A 51 4.32 -1.88 5.00
CA ASP A 51 5.15 -3.00 4.54
C ASP A 51 4.58 -4.30 5.09
N LEU A 52 3.88 -5.06 4.25
CA LEU A 52 3.32 -6.34 4.64
C LEU A 52 4.39 -7.41 4.80
N ASP A 53 5.47 -7.36 4.02
CA ASP A 53 6.53 -8.38 4.10
C ASP A 53 7.25 -8.28 5.44
N GLY A 54 7.61 -7.07 5.87
CA GLY A 54 8.16 -6.79 7.20
C GLY A 54 7.17 -7.12 8.32
N ALA A 55 5.92 -6.66 8.20
CA ALA A 55 4.87 -6.93 9.18
C ALA A 55 4.63 -8.43 9.40
N PHE A 56 4.68 -9.24 8.34
CA PHE A 56 4.52 -10.68 8.43
C PHE A 56 5.79 -11.43 8.82
N ALA A 57 6.97 -10.91 8.47
CA ALA A 57 8.25 -11.48 8.91
C ALA A 57 8.48 -11.26 10.42
N GLY A 58 7.66 -10.43 11.07
CA GLY A 58 7.83 -10.04 12.47
C GLY A 58 9.09 -9.22 12.69
N ARG A 59 9.59 -8.56 11.65
CA ARG A 59 10.78 -7.72 11.69
C ARG A 59 10.36 -6.31 11.28
N PRO A 60 10.26 -5.37 12.23
CA PRO A 60 10.02 -3.97 11.91
C PRO A 60 11.20 -3.36 11.16
#